data_AF-A0A6A4W734-F1
#
_entry.id   AF-A0A6A4W734-F1
#
_cell.length_a   1.000
_cell.length_b   1.000
_cell.length_c   1.000
_cell.angle_alpha   90.00
_cell.angle_beta   90.00
_cell.angle_gamma   90.00
#
_symmetry.space_group_name_H-M   'P 1'
#
loop_
_entity.id
_entity.type
_entity.pdbx_description
1 polymer ?
#
loop_
_entity_poly.entity_id
_entity_poly.type
_entity_poly.pdbx_seq_one_letter_code
_entity_poly.pdbx_strand_id
1 'polypeptide(L)'
;MSSKIKKVTEEARETGNPELDLVDMKIESLEQIPNLLRMTNLTRLSLSHNRISLIPPSLADLENLEILNLFNNHIEELPTSLSSLPKLRILNLGMNKLSTLPRGFGAFPVLEVLDLTYNNLTENSLPGNFFMIESLRALFLGDNDLEYLPPDVKLLKNLQILVLRENDLLEIPKEVGSLNRLRELHIQGNRLTVLPPEIGNLELTGSKCVLRMDDNPWVVPIADQLELGVSHVIEYIRSDTYRILYSRHIAAGAQPAPPKADKSRKVSRLTFEK
;
A
#
# COMPACT_ATOMS: atom_id res chain seq x y z
N MET A 1 -21.34 10.05 -22.67
CA MET A 1 -21.79 9.35 -21.45
C MET A 1 -22.54 8.09 -21.88
N SER A 2 -22.10 6.91 -21.42
CA SER A 2 -22.73 5.62 -21.79
C SER A 2 -24.15 5.52 -21.20
N SER A 3 -25.14 5.08 -21.99
CA SER A 3 -26.52 4.85 -21.52
C SER A 3 -26.58 3.85 -20.36
N LYS A 4 -25.60 2.94 -20.28
CA LYS A 4 -25.45 1.95 -19.21
C LYS A 4 -25.14 2.61 -17.86
N ILE A 5 -24.23 3.60 -17.82
CA ILE A 5 -23.85 4.30 -16.58
C ILE A 5 -25.08 4.98 -15.98
N LYS A 6 -25.81 5.75 -16.80
CA LYS A 6 -27.04 6.42 -16.36
C LYS A 6 -28.04 5.44 -15.79
N LYS A 7 -28.32 4.35 -16.51
CA LYS A 7 -29.28 3.33 -16.08
C LYS A 7 -28.90 2.73 -14.72
N VAL A 8 -27.66 2.31 -14.53
CA VAL A 8 -27.20 1.68 -13.28
C VAL A 8 -27.25 2.68 -12.12
N THR A 9 -26.80 3.91 -12.35
CA THR A 9 -26.81 4.94 -11.29
C THR A 9 -28.23 5.37 -10.92
N GLU A 10 -29.14 5.53 -11.89
CA GLU A 10 -30.53 5.88 -11.63
C GLU A 10 -31.26 4.75 -10.91
N GLU A 11 -31.06 3.50 -11.32
CA GLU A 11 -31.62 2.32 -10.65
C GLU A 11 -31.15 2.20 -9.19
N ALA A 12 -29.84 2.37 -8.95
CA ALA A 12 -29.30 2.37 -7.58
C ALA A 12 -29.89 3.49 -6.72
N ARG A 13 -30.09 4.68 -7.32
CA ARG A 13 -30.71 5.82 -6.64
C ARG A 13 -32.18 5.60 -6.32
N GLU A 14 -32.95 5.05 -7.25
CA GLU A 14 -34.40 4.80 -7.08
C GLU A 14 -34.69 3.70 -6.07
N THR A 15 -33.86 2.65 -6.07
CA THR A 15 -33.97 1.54 -5.12
C THR A 15 -33.36 1.84 -3.75
N GLY A 16 -32.62 2.95 -3.61
CA GLY A 16 -31.87 3.27 -2.41
C GLY A 16 -30.73 2.27 -2.13
N ASN A 17 -30.22 1.61 -3.17
CA ASN A 17 -29.12 0.65 -3.05
C ASN A 17 -27.87 1.36 -2.49
N PRO A 18 -27.31 0.88 -1.36
CA PRO A 18 -26.10 1.47 -0.77
C PRO A 18 -24.82 1.08 -1.52
N GLU A 19 -24.90 0.20 -2.51
CA GLU A 19 -23.76 -0.25 -3.31
C GLU A 19 -23.91 0.20 -4.76
N LEU A 20 -22.86 0.83 -5.29
CA LEU A 20 -22.78 1.20 -6.69
C LEU A 20 -21.51 0.63 -7.32
N ASP A 21 -21.72 -0.27 -8.29
CA ASP A 21 -20.64 -0.91 -9.02
C ASP A 21 -20.62 -0.47 -10.49
N LEU A 22 -19.54 0.19 -10.87
CA LEU A 22 -19.31 0.79 -12.19
C LEU A 22 -17.95 0.34 -12.74
N VAL A 23 -17.62 -0.95 -12.62
CA VAL A 23 -16.40 -1.56 -13.17
C VAL A 23 -16.39 -1.52 -14.70
N ASP A 24 -15.23 -1.20 -15.29
CA ASP A 24 -14.95 -1.29 -16.73
C ASP A 24 -16.01 -0.59 -17.60
N MET A 25 -16.38 0.63 -17.18
CA MET A 25 -17.36 1.47 -17.87
C MET A 25 -16.72 2.58 -18.70
N LYS A 26 -15.38 2.60 -18.79
CA LYS A 26 -14.57 3.63 -19.48
C LYS A 26 -14.86 5.04 -18.94
N ILE A 27 -15.13 5.16 -17.65
CA ILE A 27 -15.40 6.44 -16.99
C ILE A 27 -14.09 7.23 -16.88
N GLU A 28 -14.08 8.45 -17.38
CA GLU A 28 -12.87 9.32 -17.33
C GLU A 28 -12.95 10.36 -16.20
N SER A 29 -14.14 10.66 -15.70
CA SER A 29 -14.38 11.61 -14.62
C SER A 29 -15.64 11.23 -13.86
N LEU A 30 -15.65 11.48 -12.54
CA LEU A 30 -16.83 11.30 -11.70
C LEU A 30 -18.01 12.18 -12.12
N GLU A 31 -17.77 13.29 -12.83
CA GLU A 31 -18.83 14.13 -13.41
C GLU A 31 -19.68 13.40 -14.45
N GLN A 32 -19.14 12.33 -15.04
CA GLN A 32 -19.87 11.48 -15.98
C GLN A 32 -20.94 10.61 -15.28
N ILE A 33 -20.91 10.53 -13.95
CA ILE A 33 -21.82 9.70 -13.14
C ILE A 33 -22.87 10.63 -12.52
N PRO A 34 -24.09 10.67 -13.08
CA PRO A 34 -25.09 11.66 -12.69
C PRO A 34 -25.53 11.46 -11.23
N ASN A 35 -25.53 12.54 -10.45
CA ASN A 35 -25.96 12.55 -9.04
C ASN A 35 -25.13 11.69 -8.09
N LEU A 36 -23.97 11.13 -8.50
CA LEU A 36 -23.14 10.28 -7.64
C LEU A 36 -22.90 10.92 -6.26
N LEU A 37 -22.45 12.18 -6.27
CA LEU A 37 -22.09 12.94 -5.07
C LEU A 37 -23.29 13.29 -4.17
N ARG A 38 -24.52 13.04 -4.63
CA ARG A 38 -25.77 13.23 -3.85
C ARG A 38 -26.32 11.92 -3.30
N MET A 39 -25.73 10.77 -3.63
CA MET A 39 -26.17 9.47 -3.15
C MET A 39 -25.59 9.20 -1.76
N THR A 40 -26.07 9.94 -0.77
CA THR A 40 -25.56 9.90 0.61
C THR A 40 -25.81 8.56 1.32
N ASN A 41 -26.64 7.68 0.74
CA ASN A 41 -26.86 6.32 1.23
C ASN A 41 -25.74 5.34 0.83
N LEU A 42 -24.81 5.72 -0.06
CA LEU A 42 -23.75 4.84 -0.52
C LEU A 42 -22.80 4.46 0.62
N THR A 43 -22.62 3.15 0.79
CA THR A 43 -21.61 2.54 1.66
C THR A 43 -20.50 1.89 0.86
N ARG A 44 -20.75 1.50 -0.40
CA ARG A 44 -19.74 0.92 -1.29
C ARG A 44 -19.78 1.56 -2.67
N LEU A 45 -18.63 2.07 -3.12
CA LEU A 45 -18.45 2.60 -4.46
C LEU A 45 -17.28 1.89 -5.14
N SER A 46 -17.58 1.18 -6.22
CA SER A 46 -16.60 0.50 -7.06
C SER A 46 -16.53 1.17 -8.43
N LEU A 47 -15.35 1.69 -8.75
CA LEU A 47 -15.02 2.41 -9.97
C LEU A 47 -13.77 1.79 -10.62
N SER A 48 -13.51 0.51 -10.38
CA SER A 48 -12.31 -0.15 -10.86
C SER A 48 -12.26 -0.34 -12.38
N HIS A 49 -11.06 -0.45 -12.95
CA HIS A 49 -10.85 -0.64 -14.39
C HIS A 49 -11.47 0.49 -15.25
N ASN A 50 -11.44 1.72 -14.76
CA ASN A 50 -11.89 2.89 -15.51
C ASN A 50 -10.67 3.73 -15.94
N ARG A 51 -10.91 4.98 -16.32
CA ARG A 51 -9.90 5.92 -16.80
C ARG A 51 -9.87 7.20 -15.98
N ILE A 52 -10.35 7.15 -14.74
CA ILE A 52 -10.51 8.31 -13.88
C ILE A 52 -9.13 8.89 -13.58
N SER A 53 -8.94 10.17 -13.87
CA SER A 53 -7.68 10.88 -13.58
C SER A 53 -7.77 11.81 -12.37
N LEU A 54 -8.97 12.30 -12.04
CA LEU A 54 -9.20 13.26 -10.98
C LEU A 54 -10.30 12.79 -10.04
N ILE A 55 -10.03 12.89 -8.74
CA ILE A 55 -11.01 12.71 -7.68
C ILE A 55 -11.43 14.09 -7.15
N PRO A 56 -12.68 14.52 -7.33
CA PRO A 56 -13.14 15.81 -6.85
C PRO A 56 -13.22 15.83 -5.30
N PRO A 57 -12.94 16.97 -4.65
CA PRO A 57 -13.02 17.08 -3.18
C PRO A 57 -14.39 16.72 -2.59
N SER A 58 -15.46 16.94 -3.36
CA SER A 58 -16.85 16.61 -3.02
C SER A 58 -17.13 15.11 -2.94
N LEU A 59 -16.19 14.22 -3.30
CA LEU A 59 -16.33 12.80 -2.98
C LEU A 59 -16.43 12.57 -1.46
N ALA A 60 -15.84 13.48 -0.67
CA ALA A 60 -15.93 13.46 0.79
C ALA A 60 -17.36 13.71 1.33
N ASP A 61 -18.30 14.18 0.49
CA ASP A 61 -19.71 14.38 0.86
C ASP A 61 -20.47 13.05 0.99
N LEU A 62 -19.88 11.93 0.54
CA LEU A 62 -20.40 10.57 0.75
C LEU A 62 -20.10 10.07 2.16
N GLU A 63 -20.69 10.71 3.17
CA GLU A 63 -20.40 10.49 4.60
C GLU A 63 -20.61 9.04 5.08
N ASN A 64 -21.43 8.26 4.36
CA ASN A 64 -21.69 6.85 4.69
C ASN A 64 -20.75 5.86 4.01
N LEU A 65 -19.80 6.33 3.19
CA LEU A 65 -18.93 5.47 2.41
C LEU A 65 -17.96 4.68 3.29
N GLU A 66 -18.03 3.36 3.21
CA GLU A 66 -17.18 2.43 3.95
C GLU A 66 -16.11 1.80 3.05
N ILE A 67 -16.43 1.58 1.77
CA ILE A 67 -15.54 0.95 0.79
C ILE A 67 -15.48 1.81 -0.47
N LEU A 68 -14.27 2.23 -0.82
CA LEU A 68 -13.97 2.92 -2.06
C LEU A 68 -12.93 2.13 -2.86
N ASN A 69 -13.34 1.59 -3.99
CA ASN A 69 -12.46 0.87 -4.91
C ASN A 69 -12.23 1.68 -6.19
N LEU A 70 -11.01 2.20 -6.33
CA LEU A 70 -10.51 2.96 -7.48
C LEU A 70 -9.36 2.23 -8.19
N PHE A 71 -9.25 0.92 -7.99
CA PHE A 71 -8.22 0.08 -8.59
C PHE A 71 -8.17 0.21 -10.12
N ASN A 72 -6.97 0.30 -10.69
CA ASN A 72 -6.74 0.36 -12.13
C ASN A 72 -7.47 1.55 -12.79
N ASN A 73 -6.98 2.74 -12.48
CA ASN A 73 -7.41 4.03 -13.04
C ASN A 73 -6.15 4.87 -13.40
N HIS A 74 -6.32 6.15 -13.73
CA HIS A 74 -5.23 7.06 -14.08
C HIS A 74 -5.05 8.18 -13.04
N ILE A 75 -5.34 7.90 -11.77
CA ILE A 75 -5.35 8.93 -10.72
C ILE A 75 -3.91 9.35 -10.42
N GLU A 76 -3.63 10.65 -10.58
CA GLU A 76 -2.32 11.25 -10.31
C GLU A 76 -2.28 11.93 -8.94
N GLU A 77 -3.41 12.50 -8.51
CA GLU A 77 -3.54 13.23 -7.25
C GLU A 77 -4.85 12.91 -6.54
N LEU A 78 -4.83 13.02 -5.21
CA LEU A 78 -6.00 12.85 -4.35
C LEU A 78 -6.31 14.15 -3.63
N PRO A 79 -7.60 14.51 -3.44
CA PRO A 79 -7.97 15.68 -2.68
C PRO A 79 -7.68 15.46 -1.19
N THR A 80 -7.29 16.53 -0.48
CA THR A 80 -7.07 16.50 0.98
C THR A 80 -8.31 16.10 1.77
N SER A 81 -9.52 16.36 1.23
CA SER A 81 -10.78 15.96 1.86
C SER A 81 -11.02 14.45 1.85
N LEU A 82 -10.29 13.66 1.04
CA LEU A 82 -10.51 12.21 1.01
C LEU A 82 -10.29 11.57 2.39
N SER A 83 -9.29 12.07 3.14
CA SER A 83 -8.98 11.60 4.50
C SER A 83 -10.00 12.02 5.57
N SER A 84 -11.00 12.85 5.24
CA SER A 84 -12.06 13.23 6.18
C SER A 84 -13.30 12.33 6.12
N LEU A 85 -13.33 11.32 5.24
CA LEU A 85 -14.45 10.37 5.17
C LEU A 85 -14.58 9.61 6.51
N PRO A 86 -15.69 9.80 7.25
CA PRO A 86 -15.75 9.39 8.65
C PRO A 86 -15.92 7.88 8.84
N LYS A 87 -16.38 7.17 7.81
CA LYS A 87 -16.69 5.73 7.85
C LYS A 87 -15.83 4.89 6.92
N LEU A 88 -14.88 5.48 6.19
CA LEU A 88 -14.12 4.75 5.19
C LEU A 88 -13.17 3.74 5.85
N ARG A 89 -13.39 2.46 5.59
CA ARG A 89 -12.63 1.32 6.14
C ARG A 89 -11.68 0.71 5.12
N ILE A 90 -12.07 0.71 3.85
CA ILE A 90 -11.29 0.10 2.77
C ILE A 90 -11.12 1.11 1.64
N LEU A 91 -9.86 1.44 1.35
CA LEU A 91 -9.48 2.30 0.24
C LEU A 91 -8.51 1.54 -0.67
N ASN A 92 -8.98 1.22 -1.88
CA ASN A 92 -8.14 0.61 -2.90
C ASN A 92 -7.81 1.64 -4.00
N LEU A 93 -6.53 1.99 -4.08
CA LEU A 93 -5.92 2.90 -5.04
C LEU A 93 -4.83 2.20 -5.86
N GLY A 94 -4.81 0.87 -5.87
CA GLY A 94 -3.81 0.10 -6.58
C GLY A 94 -3.89 0.32 -8.11
N MET A 95 -2.78 0.16 -8.81
CA MET A 95 -2.66 0.40 -10.26
C MET A 95 -3.16 1.80 -10.66
N ASN A 96 -2.58 2.84 -10.08
CA ASN A 96 -2.83 4.24 -10.46
C ASN A 96 -1.50 4.91 -10.82
N LYS A 97 -1.48 6.24 -10.87
CA LYS A 97 -0.30 7.05 -11.21
C LYS A 97 0.16 7.93 -10.08
N LEU A 98 -0.20 7.58 -8.84
CA LEU A 98 0.11 8.40 -7.67
C LEU A 98 1.62 8.52 -7.49
N SER A 99 2.11 9.75 -7.47
CA SER A 99 3.50 10.11 -7.16
C SER A 99 3.62 10.85 -5.82
N THR A 100 2.50 11.28 -5.25
CA THR A 100 2.41 11.97 -3.96
C THR A 100 1.08 11.66 -3.27
N LEU A 101 1.05 11.74 -1.94
CA LEU A 101 -0.17 11.71 -1.15
C LEU A 101 -0.41 13.11 -0.54
N PRO A 102 -1.66 13.58 -0.46
CA PRO A 102 -1.95 14.93 0.01
C PRO A 102 -1.59 15.11 1.49
N ARG A 103 -1.31 16.36 1.88
CA ARG A 103 -1.14 16.68 3.31
C ARG A 103 -2.38 16.26 4.08
N GLY A 104 -2.17 15.68 5.26
CA GLY A 104 -3.28 15.21 6.08
C GLY A 104 -3.77 13.81 5.73
N PHE A 105 -3.20 13.12 4.73
CA PHE A 105 -3.62 11.77 4.33
C PHE A 105 -3.71 10.78 5.50
N GLY A 106 -2.90 10.97 6.54
CA GLY A 106 -2.97 10.18 7.77
C GLY A 106 -4.17 10.44 8.70
N ALA A 107 -5.15 11.26 8.31
CA ALA A 107 -6.26 11.70 9.17
C ALA A 107 -7.51 10.80 9.10
N PHE A 108 -7.45 9.67 8.39
CA PHE A 108 -8.59 8.75 8.30
C PHE A 108 -8.99 8.22 9.68
N PRO A 109 -10.25 8.42 10.12
CA PRO A 109 -10.65 8.02 11.47
C PRO A 109 -10.67 6.50 11.69
N VAL A 110 -11.08 5.73 10.67
CA VAL A 110 -11.40 4.30 10.79
C VAL A 110 -10.87 3.43 9.64
N LEU A 111 -9.88 3.91 8.88
CA LEU A 111 -9.35 3.17 7.73
C LEU A 111 -8.56 1.93 8.19
N GLU A 112 -9.01 0.75 7.76
CA GLU A 112 -8.42 -0.54 8.16
C GLU A 112 -7.57 -1.14 7.04
N VAL A 113 -7.91 -0.91 5.77
CA VAL A 113 -7.23 -1.47 4.60
C VAL A 113 -6.91 -0.35 3.62
N LEU A 114 -5.62 -0.21 3.31
CA LEU A 114 -5.13 0.73 2.31
C LEU A 114 -4.26 0.00 1.30
N ASP A 115 -4.71 0.00 0.04
CA ASP A 115 -3.94 -0.54 -1.08
C ASP A 115 -3.45 0.58 -1.99
N LEU A 116 -2.13 0.74 -2.06
CA LEU A 116 -1.39 1.67 -2.90
C LEU A 116 -0.43 0.94 -3.85
N THR A 117 -0.62 -0.36 -4.07
CA THR A 117 0.26 -1.19 -4.91
C THR A 117 0.28 -0.69 -6.34
N TYR A 118 1.40 -0.83 -7.06
CA TYR A 118 1.52 -0.39 -8.47
C TYR A 118 1.24 1.11 -8.66
N ASN A 119 1.92 1.95 -7.90
CA ASN A 119 1.97 3.40 -8.09
C ASN A 119 3.44 3.84 -8.29
N ASN A 120 3.69 5.15 -8.22
CA ASN A 120 4.99 5.77 -8.39
C ASN A 120 5.45 6.43 -7.08
N LEU A 121 5.13 5.83 -5.93
CA LEU A 121 5.42 6.40 -4.62
C LEU A 121 6.88 6.17 -4.21
N THR A 122 7.46 7.20 -3.61
CA THR A 122 8.75 7.18 -2.90
C THR A 122 8.52 7.48 -1.42
N GLU A 123 9.54 7.36 -0.57
CA GLU A 123 9.44 7.75 0.84
C GLU A 123 9.04 9.21 1.04
N ASN A 124 9.41 10.10 0.10
CA ASN A 124 9.05 11.52 0.11
C ASN A 124 7.59 11.77 -0.31
N SER A 125 6.94 10.78 -0.92
CA SER A 125 5.53 10.84 -1.31
C SER A 125 4.59 10.64 -0.10
N LEU A 126 5.11 10.12 1.02
CA LEU A 126 4.34 9.88 2.24
C LEU A 126 4.36 11.13 3.14
N PRO A 127 3.22 11.77 3.44
CA PRO A 127 3.19 12.93 4.31
C PRO A 127 3.57 12.54 5.75
N GLY A 128 4.08 13.50 6.54
CA GLY A 128 4.58 13.22 7.89
C GLY A 128 3.56 12.58 8.85
N ASN A 129 2.25 12.75 8.60
CA ASN A 129 1.21 12.09 9.39
C ASN A 129 0.76 10.73 8.84
N PHE A 130 1.32 10.22 7.74
CA PHE A 130 0.88 8.98 7.07
C PHE A 130 0.79 7.79 8.03
N PHE A 131 1.76 7.63 8.94
CA PHE A 131 1.79 6.54 9.90
C PHE A 131 0.92 6.79 11.15
N MET A 132 0.13 7.86 11.19
CA MET A 132 -0.82 8.17 12.27
C MET A 132 -2.20 7.52 12.07
N ILE A 133 -2.39 6.74 10.99
CA ILE A 133 -3.63 5.98 10.77
C ILE A 133 -3.64 4.74 11.67
N GLU A 134 -3.86 4.94 12.98
CA GLU A 134 -3.76 3.89 13.98
C GLU A 134 -4.74 2.72 13.74
N SER A 135 -5.82 2.95 12.98
CA SER A 135 -6.82 1.94 12.62
C SER A 135 -6.35 0.94 11.57
N LEU A 136 -5.24 1.20 10.86
CA LEU A 136 -4.76 0.33 9.78
C LEU A 136 -4.40 -1.08 10.28
N ARG A 137 -4.89 -2.07 9.53
CA ARG A 137 -4.64 -3.50 9.69
C ARG A 137 -3.90 -4.08 8.50
N ALA A 138 -4.13 -3.57 7.29
CA ALA A 138 -3.44 -4.00 6.10
C ALA A 138 -2.98 -2.80 5.27
N LEU A 139 -1.68 -2.78 4.97
CA LEU A 139 -1.04 -1.75 4.17
C LEU A 139 -0.29 -2.39 3.01
N PHE A 140 -0.72 -2.08 1.79
CA PHE A 140 -0.07 -2.55 0.57
C PHE A 140 0.62 -1.40 -0.14
N LEU A 141 1.94 -1.50 -0.25
CA LEU A 141 2.85 -0.54 -0.89
C LEU A 141 3.73 -1.23 -1.94
N GLY A 142 3.35 -2.43 -2.39
CA GLY A 142 4.14 -3.18 -3.36
C GLY A 142 4.25 -2.49 -4.72
N ASP A 143 5.26 -2.83 -5.51
CA ASP A 143 5.46 -2.31 -6.87
C ASP A 143 5.53 -0.76 -6.95
N ASN A 144 6.07 -0.12 -5.91
CA ASN A 144 6.38 1.31 -5.89
C ASN A 144 7.89 1.54 -6.08
N ASP A 145 8.41 2.68 -5.65
CA ASP A 145 9.81 3.11 -5.80
C ASP A 145 10.41 3.51 -4.45
N LEU A 146 9.98 2.84 -3.37
CA LEU A 146 10.51 3.07 -2.03
C LEU A 146 11.95 2.56 -1.92
N GLU A 147 12.89 3.43 -1.55
CA GLU A 147 14.24 3.01 -1.13
C GLU A 147 14.34 2.81 0.39
N TYR A 148 13.51 3.54 1.13
CA TYR A 148 13.44 3.48 2.59
C TYR A 148 11.98 3.43 3.06
N LEU A 149 11.76 2.74 4.17
CA LEU A 149 10.52 2.84 4.93
C LEU A 149 10.80 3.69 6.18
N PRO A 150 10.05 4.79 6.42
CA PRO A 150 10.27 5.61 7.59
C PRO A 150 10.11 4.83 8.92
N PRO A 151 10.95 5.11 9.94
CA PRO A 151 10.84 4.50 11.28
C PRO A 151 9.48 4.68 11.95
N ASP A 152 8.71 5.69 11.55
CA ASP A 152 7.37 5.95 12.07
C ASP A 152 6.37 4.85 11.75
N VAL A 153 6.71 3.86 10.91
CA VAL A 153 5.90 2.65 10.70
C VAL A 153 5.51 1.96 12.02
N LYS A 154 6.33 2.05 13.08
CA LYS A 154 6.01 1.56 14.43
C LYS A 154 4.70 2.10 15.03
N LEU A 155 4.24 3.25 14.54
CA LEU A 155 3.00 3.88 15.02
C LEU A 155 1.75 3.11 14.58
N LEU A 156 1.84 2.30 13.51
CA LEU A 156 0.77 1.43 13.03
C LEU A 156 0.59 0.17 13.90
N LYS A 157 0.31 0.35 15.19
CA LYS A 157 0.26 -0.72 16.21
C LYS A 157 -0.76 -1.83 15.93
N ASN A 158 -1.77 -1.55 15.09
CA ASN A 158 -2.80 -2.51 14.71
C ASN A 158 -2.49 -3.28 13.42
N LEU A 159 -1.37 -2.99 12.76
CA LEU A 159 -1.01 -3.58 11.48
C LEU A 159 -0.77 -5.08 11.59
N GLN A 160 -1.38 -5.82 10.67
CA GLN A 160 -1.34 -7.28 10.56
C GLN A 160 -0.68 -7.71 9.25
N ILE A 161 -0.87 -6.92 8.18
CA ILE A 161 -0.33 -7.20 6.85
C ILE A 161 0.45 -5.97 6.37
N LEU A 162 1.71 -6.18 6.01
CA LEU A 162 2.58 -5.17 5.40
C LEU A 162 3.19 -5.73 4.12
N VAL A 163 2.80 -5.16 2.98
CA VAL A 163 3.31 -5.56 1.66
C VAL A 163 4.19 -4.47 1.08
N LEU A 164 5.47 -4.79 0.90
CA LEU A 164 6.53 -3.92 0.38
C LEU A 164 7.28 -4.56 -0.80
N ARG A 165 6.72 -5.64 -1.38
CA ARG A 165 7.34 -6.37 -2.49
C ARG A 165 7.62 -5.48 -3.70
N GLU A 166 8.62 -5.84 -4.51
CA GLU A 166 8.92 -5.15 -5.79
C GLU A 166 9.14 -3.62 -5.64
N ASN A 167 9.80 -3.22 -4.54
CA ASN A 167 10.32 -1.87 -4.34
C ASN A 167 11.84 -1.87 -4.54
N ASP A 168 12.51 -0.78 -4.17
CA ASP A 168 13.97 -0.67 -4.22
C ASP A 168 14.56 -0.58 -2.80
N LEU A 169 13.89 -1.19 -1.80
CA LEU A 169 14.25 -1.05 -0.39
C LEU A 169 15.67 -1.54 -0.12
N LEU A 170 16.46 -0.68 0.51
CA LEU A 170 17.85 -0.94 0.90
C LEU A 170 17.95 -1.62 2.26
N GLU A 171 17.04 -1.25 3.15
CA GLU A 171 16.93 -1.79 4.50
C GLU A 171 15.47 -1.82 4.95
N ILE A 172 15.19 -2.69 5.92
CA ILE A 172 13.97 -2.63 6.72
C ILE A 172 14.33 -1.89 8.02
N PRO A 173 13.57 -0.87 8.45
CA PRO A 173 13.85 -0.21 9.72
C PRO A 173 13.57 -1.18 10.88
N LYS A 174 14.44 -1.17 11.90
CA LYS A 174 14.30 -2.02 13.10
C LYS A 174 12.94 -1.86 13.79
N GLU A 175 12.32 -0.69 13.62
CA GLU A 175 11.00 -0.32 14.11
C GLU A 175 9.88 -1.26 13.64
N VAL A 176 10.03 -1.94 12.49
CA VAL A 176 9.08 -2.99 12.07
C VAL A 176 8.99 -4.11 13.11
N GLY A 177 10.07 -4.41 13.82
CA GLY A 177 10.09 -5.39 14.91
C GLY A 177 9.24 -5.03 16.14
N SER A 178 8.64 -3.83 16.18
CA SER A 178 7.68 -3.42 17.22
C SER A 178 6.22 -3.69 16.86
N LEU A 179 5.94 -4.10 15.62
CA LEU A 179 4.60 -4.38 15.11
C LEU A 179 4.12 -5.76 15.57
N ASN A 180 3.86 -5.93 16.86
CA ASN A 180 3.57 -7.24 17.49
C ASN A 180 2.30 -7.94 16.92
N ARG A 181 1.43 -7.20 16.22
CA ARG A 181 0.25 -7.75 15.54
C ARG A 181 0.50 -8.18 14.10
N LEU A 182 1.69 -7.90 13.56
CA LEU A 182 2.06 -8.29 12.20
C LEU A 182 2.06 -9.82 12.09
N ARG A 183 1.45 -10.31 11.02
CA ARG A 183 1.33 -11.73 10.66
C ARG A 183 1.84 -11.99 9.25
N GLU A 184 1.70 -10.99 8.37
CA GLU A 184 2.14 -11.10 6.98
C GLU A 184 3.11 -9.95 6.66
N LEU A 185 4.31 -10.31 6.23
CA LEU A 185 5.35 -9.39 5.79
C LEU A 185 5.88 -9.85 4.42
N HIS A 186 5.67 -9.01 3.41
CA HIS A 186 6.13 -9.27 2.04
C HIS A 186 7.19 -8.26 1.66
N ILE A 187 8.44 -8.71 1.55
CA ILE A 187 9.62 -7.88 1.25
C ILE A 187 10.43 -8.44 0.07
N GLN A 188 9.87 -9.42 -0.66
CA GLN A 188 10.52 -10.01 -1.83
C GLN A 188 10.72 -9.00 -2.97
N GLY A 189 11.72 -9.20 -3.82
CA GLY A 189 11.96 -8.32 -4.97
C GLY A 189 12.47 -6.93 -4.59
N ASN A 190 13.29 -6.83 -3.54
CA ASN A 190 13.92 -5.59 -3.09
C ASN A 190 15.46 -5.67 -3.22
N ARG A 191 16.18 -4.74 -2.59
CA ARG A 191 17.65 -4.67 -2.56
C ARG A 191 18.21 -4.96 -1.16
N LEU A 192 17.48 -5.72 -0.36
CA LEU A 192 17.83 -6.05 1.01
C LEU A 192 19.02 -7.03 1.03
N THR A 193 20.01 -6.72 1.85
CA THR A 193 21.21 -7.56 2.02
C THR A 193 21.22 -8.29 3.37
N VAL A 194 20.58 -7.69 4.39
CA VAL A 194 20.42 -8.19 5.76
C VAL A 194 19.05 -7.76 6.31
N LEU A 195 18.60 -8.39 7.39
CA LEU A 195 17.41 -7.99 8.17
C LEU A 195 17.81 -7.46 9.56
N PRO A 196 17.14 -6.45 10.12
CA PRO A 196 17.40 -6.07 11.51
C PRO A 196 17.03 -7.22 12.46
N PRO A 197 17.84 -7.52 13.50
CA PRO A 197 17.55 -8.57 14.47
C PRO A 197 16.18 -8.43 15.15
N GLU A 198 15.66 -7.20 15.24
CA GLU A 198 14.34 -6.88 15.79
C GLU A 198 13.17 -7.56 15.02
N ILE A 199 13.35 -7.93 13.75
CA ILE A 199 12.37 -8.76 13.03
C ILE A 199 12.16 -10.11 13.72
N GLY A 200 13.19 -10.61 14.42
CA GLY A 200 13.11 -11.83 15.23
C GLY A 200 12.09 -11.74 16.39
N ASN A 201 11.68 -10.53 16.81
CA ASN A 201 10.65 -10.34 17.83
C ASN A 201 9.24 -10.67 17.31
N LEU A 202 9.05 -10.71 15.99
CA LEU A 202 7.77 -10.98 15.37
C LEU A 202 7.51 -12.49 15.25
N GLU A 203 6.24 -12.88 15.38
CA GLU A 203 5.81 -14.27 15.16
C GLU A 203 5.48 -14.49 13.68
N LEU A 204 6.49 -14.60 12.82
CA LEU A 204 6.31 -14.71 11.36
C LEU A 204 6.39 -16.14 10.79
N THR A 205 6.63 -17.14 11.63
CA THR A 205 6.84 -18.55 11.22
C THR A 205 5.68 -19.48 11.60
N GLY A 206 4.63 -18.96 12.22
CA GLY A 206 3.43 -19.73 12.58
C GLY A 206 2.61 -20.13 11.36
N SER A 207 1.71 -21.12 11.51
CA SER A 207 0.87 -21.66 10.42
C SER A 207 -0.12 -20.66 9.81
N LYS A 208 -0.32 -19.50 10.44
CA LYS A 208 -1.17 -18.39 9.97
C LYS A 208 -0.35 -17.14 9.62
N CYS A 209 0.96 -17.28 9.51
CA CYS A 209 1.87 -16.18 9.27
C CYS A 209 2.60 -16.39 7.94
N VAL A 210 2.96 -15.29 7.30
CA VAL A 210 3.62 -15.31 6.00
C VAL A 210 4.78 -14.33 6.04
N LEU A 211 5.98 -14.82 5.77
CA LEU A 211 7.13 -13.98 5.47
C LEU A 211 7.67 -14.37 4.09
N ARG A 212 7.59 -13.43 3.15
CA ARG A 212 8.16 -13.56 1.80
C ARG A 212 9.35 -12.63 1.69
N MET A 213 10.52 -13.19 1.40
CA MET A 213 11.77 -12.44 1.36
C MET A 213 12.69 -12.85 0.21
N ASP A 214 12.16 -13.62 -0.74
CA ASP A 214 12.84 -14.08 -1.94
C ASP A 214 13.30 -12.91 -2.82
N ASP A 215 14.11 -13.19 -3.84
CA ASP A 215 14.52 -12.18 -4.83
C ASP A 215 15.12 -10.92 -4.19
N ASN A 216 16.08 -11.10 -3.29
CA ASN A 216 16.86 -10.05 -2.63
C ASN A 216 18.36 -10.45 -2.65
N PRO A 217 19.30 -9.49 -2.74
CA PRO A 217 20.74 -9.76 -2.75
C PRO A 217 21.27 -10.07 -1.33
N TRP A 218 20.71 -11.10 -0.69
CA TRP A 218 21.08 -11.54 0.65
C TRP A 218 22.58 -11.89 0.73
N VAL A 219 23.24 -11.45 1.82
CA VAL A 219 24.61 -11.91 2.10
C VAL A 219 24.63 -13.40 2.40
N VAL A 220 25.75 -14.07 2.10
CA VAL A 220 25.87 -15.54 2.18
C VAL A 220 25.28 -16.13 3.47
N PRO A 221 25.59 -15.64 4.69
CA PRO A 221 25.06 -16.27 5.89
C PRO A 221 23.54 -16.21 6.02
N ILE A 222 22.85 -15.17 5.55
CA ILE A 222 21.38 -15.13 5.57
C ILE A 222 20.78 -15.86 4.36
N ALA A 223 21.47 -15.85 3.21
CA ALA A 223 21.08 -16.59 2.02
C ALA A 223 21.09 -18.11 2.27
N ASP A 224 22.15 -18.63 2.89
CA ASP A 224 22.28 -20.06 3.25
C ASP A 224 21.14 -20.50 4.18
N GLN A 225 20.74 -19.66 5.14
CA GLN A 225 19.60 -19.97 6.01
C GLN A 225 18.26 -19.91 5.26
N LEU A 226 18.13 -19.03 4.27
CA LEU A 226 16.92 -18.94 3.46
C LEU A 226 16.70 -20.19 2.60
N GLU A 227 17.77 -20.83 2.11
CA GLU A 227 17.69 -22.12 1.40
C GLU A 227 17.11 -23.23 2.28
N LEU A 228 17.36 -23.18 3.59
CA LEU A 228 16.76 -24.10 4.57
C LEU A 228 15.31 -23.72 4.94
N GLY A 229 14.85 -22.55 4.52
CA GLY A 229 13.51 -22.02 4.75
C GLY A 229 13.48 -20.85 5.74
N VAL A 230 12.41 -20.07 5.64
CA VAL A 230 12.23 -18.81 6.38
C VAL A 230 12.30 -18.98 7.92
N SER A 231 11.93 -20.15 8.45
CA SER A 231 12.07 -20.43 9.89
C SER A 231 13.52 -20.40 10.35
N HIS A 232 14.45 -20.96 9.57
CA HIS A 232 15.87 -20.95 9.88
C HIS A 232 16.44 -19.53 9.85
N VAL A 233 15.98 -18.69 8.92
CA VAL A 233 16.32 -17.26 8.91
C VAL A 233 15.88 -16.60 10.20
N ILE A 234 14.64 -16.78 10.63
CA ILE A 234 14.11 -16.17 11.86
C ILE A 234 14.85 -16.65 13.11
N GLU A 235 15.21 -17.94 13.20
CA GLU A 235 16.04 -18.45 14.29
C GLU A 235 17.46 -17.87 14.26
N TYR A 236 18.05 -17.80 13.07
CA TYR A 236 19.38 -17.24 12.88
C TYR A 236 19.45 -15.77 13.29
N ILE A 237 18.49 -14.93 12.88
CA ILE A 237 18.50 -13.50 13.22
C ILE A 237 18.30 -13.22 14.72
N ARG A 238 17.74 -14.18 15.47
CA ARG A 238 17.63 -14.10 16.93
C ARG A 238 18.94 -14.37 17.66
N SER A 239 19.89 -15.04 17.00
CA SER A 239 21.18 -15.41 17.60
C SER A 239 22.09 -14.21 17.86
N ASP A 240 22.93 -14.30 18.89
CA ASP A 240 23.98 -13.31 19.16
C ASP A 240 25.01 -13.25 18.01
N THR A 241 25.28 -14.38 17.37
CA THR A 241 26.15 -14.45 16.19
C THR A 241 25.66 -13.55 15.07
N TYR A 242 24.35 -13.58 14.78
CA TYR A 242 23.79 -12.71 13.76
C TYR A 242 23.82 -11.24 14.18
N ARG A 243 23.55 -10.92 15.45
CA ARG A 243 23.63 -9.53 15.95
C ARG A 243 25.01 -8.91 15.71
N ILE A 244 26.08 -9.68 15.93
CA ILE A 244 27.46 -9.26 15.65
C ILE A 244 27.67 -9.06 14.14
N LEU A 245 27.23 -10.01 13.31
CA LEU A 245 27.32 -9.91 11.85
C LEU A 245 26.60 -8.67 11.34
N TYR A 246 25.34 -8.48 11.75
CA TYR A 246 24.50 -7.35 11.37
C TYR A 246 25.18 -6.03 11.74
N SER A 247 25.66 -5.91 12.99
CA SER A 247 26.33 -4.68 13.46
C SER A 247 27.59 -4.36 12.65
N ARG A 248 28.38 -5.38 12.30
CA ARG A 248 29.56 -5.24 11.44
C ARG A 248 29.19 -4.86 10.02
N HIS A 249 28.13 -5.45 9.46
CA HIS A 249 27.64 -5.17 8.10
C HIS A 249 27.18 -3.72 7.95
N ILE A 250 26.37 -3.24 8.91
CA ILE A 250 25.93 -1.83 8.94
C ILE A 250 27.12 -0.89 9.10
N ALA A 251 28.08 -1.21 9.98
CA ALA A 251 29.28 -0.39 10.18
C ALA A 251 30.21 -0.35 8.96
N ALA A 252 30.23 -1.41 8.15
CA ALA A 252 31.05 -1.49 6.93
C ALA A 252 30.51 -0.61 5.79
N GLY A 253 29.21 -0.25 5.82
CA GLY A 253 28.62 0.67 4.85
C GLY A 253 28.77 0.22 3.39
N ALA A 254 28.52 -1.06 3.11
CA ALA A 254 28.61 -1.60 1.76
C ALA A 254 27.69 -0.81 0.80
N GLN A 255 28.18 -0.50 -0.40
CA GLN A 255 27.36 0.16 -1.39
C GLN A 255 26.14 -0.72 -1.74
N PRO A 256 24.93 -0.15 -1.78
CA PRO A 256 23.75 -0.90 -2.10
C PRO A 256 23.82 -1.43 -3.53
N ALA A 257 23.16 -2.57 -3.77
CA ALA A 257 22.96 -3.05 -5.13
C ALA A 257 22.29 -1.97 -6.00
N PRO A 258 22.62 -1.86 -7.29
CA PRO A 258 21.91 -0.94 -8.19
C PRO A 258 20.41 -1.28 -8.24
N PRO A 259 19.53 -0.30 -8.53
CA PRO A 259 18.09 -0.52 -8.72
C PRO A 259 17.82 -1.70 -9.66
N LYS A 260 16.86 -2.57 -9.31
CA LYS A 260 16.72 -3.90 -9.92
C LYS A 260 16.08 -3.93 -11.31
N ALA A 261 15.49 -2.84 -11.79
CA ALA A 261 14.85 -2.82 -13.10
C ALA A 261 14.71 -1.41 -13.69
N ASP A 262 14.68 -1.35 -15.04
CA ASP A 262 14.09 -0.22 -15.75
C ASP A 262 12.57 -0.21 -15.54
N LYS A 263 12.14 0.54 -14.52
CA LYS A 263 10.72 0.73 -14.19
C LYS A 263 10.01 1.69 -15.15
N SER A 264 10.66 2.19 -16.21
CA SER A 264 10.06 3.11 -17.20
C SER A 264 8.82 2.50 -17.90
N ARG A 265 8.77 1.17 -18.03
CA ARG A 265 7.67 0.43 -18.68
C ARG A 265 6.50 0.11 -17.76
N LYS A 266 6.52 0.52 -16.48
CA LYS A 266 5.38 0.35 -15.57
C LYS A 266 4.15 1.04 -16.17
N VAL A 267 2.99 0.39 -16.12
CA VAL A 267 1.71 0.94 -16.61
C VAL A 267 1.40 2.29 -15.95
N SER A 268 1.74 2.45 -14.67
CA SER A 268 1.63 3.70 -13.91
C SER A 268 2.47 4.87 -14.46
N ARG A 269 3.46 4.60 -15.33
CA ARG A 269 4.33 5.60 -15.95
C ARG A 269 4.08 5.80 -17.44
N LEU A 270 3.27 4.93 -18.07
CA LEU A 270 2.89 5.08 -19.47
C LEU A 270 1.97 6.31 -19.63
N THR A 271 2.44 7.31 -20.37
CA THR A 271 1.57 8.32 -20.96
C THR A 271 0.87 7.69 -22.16
N PHE A 272 -0.42 7.40 -22.05
CA PHE A 272 -1.23 7.13 -23.22
C PHE A 272 -1.38 8.47 -23.96
N GLU A 273 -0.67 8.63 -25.08
CA GLU A 273 -0.93 9.72 -26.01
C GLU A 273 -2.39 9.63 -26.48
N LYS A 274 -3.07 10.78 -26.49
CA LYS A 274 -4.51 10.93 -26.76
C LYS A 274 -4.90 10.54 -28.18
#